data_AF-A0AA88GJJ8-F1
#
_entry.id   AF-A0AA88GJJ8-F1
#
_cell.length_a   1.000
_cell.length_b   1.000
_cell.length_c   1.000
_cell.angle_alpha   90.00
_cell.angle_beta   90.00
_cell.angle_gamma   90.00
#
_symmetry.space_group_name_H-M   'P 1'
#
loop_
_entity.id
_entity.type
_entity.pdbx_description
1 polymer ?
#
loop_
_entity_poly.entity_id
_entity_poly.type
_entity_poly.pdbx_seq_one_letter_code
_entity_poly.pdbx_strand_id
1 'polypeptide(L)'
;MKSKQSRCQSSTRSSSTTHSKPSRTTPSQQFRQLSATQSRSFSLKNSPPRPTQQSTHKIPNSVLSRAHENTSFKSVRRDLLGHAHSSSNIMYSSNNKAHSEMERNLSSNNYHSSSVRQKGGSIANSMKKLHSIQNSSATTHVMREMRHSGEGYNAVVASFDKRTFQNPSEKKQINIARRNLK
;
A
#
# COMPACT_ATOMS: atom_id res chain seq x y z
N MET A 1 -68.04 24.89 27.51
CA MET A 1 -67.68 24.80 26.07
C MET A 1 -66.17 24.78 25.95
N LYS A 2 -65.65 23.93 25.06
CA LYS A 2 -64.23 23.58 24.88
C LYS A 2 -63.40 24.79 24.46
N SER A 3 -62.23 25.00 25.05
CA SER A 3 -61.11 25.64 24.37
C SER A 3 -59.78 25.10 24.89
N LYS A 4 -59.09 24.35 24.02
CA LYS A 4 -57.76 23.80 24.21
C LYS A 4 -56.75 24.93 23.96
N GLN A 5 -55.91 25.27 24.94
CA GLN A 5 -54.71 26.05 24.68
C GLN A 5 -53.50 25.12 24.55
N SER A 6 -52.97 25.12 23.33
CA SER A 6 -51.75 24.47 22.88
C SER A 6 -50.53 25.08 23.58
N ARG A 7 -49.68 24.24 24.16
CA ARG A 7 -48.36 24.61 24.70
C ARG A 7 -47.30 23.98 23.80
N CYS A 8 -46.94 24.66 22.71
CA CYS A 8 -45.77 24.32 21.91
C CYS A 8 -44.51 24.71 22.70
N GLN A 9 -43.82 23.72 23.25
CA GLN A 9 -42.46 23.89 23.76
C GLN A 9 -41.50 23.92 22.57
N SER A 10 -40.98 25.10 22.26
CA SER A 10 -39.86 25.28 21.33
C SER A 10 -38.58 24.81 21.99
N SER A 11 -38.28 23.51 21.90
CA SER A 11 -36.95 23.01 22.24
C SER A 11 -36.00 23.36 21.09
N THR A 12 -35.26 24.45 21.24
CA THR A 12 -34.09 24.76 20.42
C THR A 12 -33.03 23.70 20.69
N ARG A 13 -33.11 22.60 19.96
CA ARG A 13 -32.08 21.57 19.91
C ARG A 13 -30.86 22.20 19.22
N SER A 14 -29.93 22.71 20.03
CA SER A 14 -28.61 23.11 19.57
C SER A 14 -27.97 21.91 18.87
N SER A 15 -27.97 21.95 17.54
CA SER A 15 -27.20 21.08 16.69
C SER A 15 -25.72 21.34 16.98
N SER A 16 -25.16 20.59 17.92
CA SER A 16 -23.72 20.46 18.09
C SER A 16 -23.20 19.74 16.85
N THR A 17 -22.95 20.51 15.79
CA THR A 17 -22.16 20.07 14.65
C THR A 17 -20.76 19.81 15.18
N THR A 18 -20.53 18.58 15.66
CA THR A 18 -19.20 18.05 15.91
C THR A 18 -18.43 18.14 14.60
N HIS A 19 -17.68 19.23 14.44
CA HIS A 19 -16.67 19.37 13.41
C HIS A 19 -15.63 18.29 13.69
N SER A 20 -15.88 17.13 13.09
CA SER A 20 -14.90 16.05 13.01
C SER A 20 -13.71 16.65 12.28
N LYS A 21 -12.67 16.98 13.05
CA LYS A 21 -11.38 17.47 12.57
C LYS A 21 -11.01 16.62 11.35
N PRO A 22 -10.77 17.20 10.15
CA PRO A 22 -10.43 16.39 8.98
C PRO A 22 -9.22 15.55 9.35
N SER A 23 -9.39 14.22 9.41
CA SER A 23 -8.30 13.32 9.72
C SER A 23 -7.21 13.57 8.68
N ARG A 24 -6.04 14.06 9.10
CA ARG A 24 -4.94 14.37 8.19
C ARG A 24 -4.54 13.09 7.47
N THR A 25 -4.98 12.93 6.23
CA THR A 25 -4.72 11.74 5.42
C THR A 25 -3.21 11.67 5.17
N THR A 26 -2.57 10.58 5.60
CA THR A 26 -1.16 10.32 5.33
C THR A 26 -0.92 10.12 3.82
N PRO A 27 0.29 10.39 3.29
CA PRO A 27 0.58 10.16 1.88
C PRO A 27 0.30 8.72 1.43
N SER A 28 0.60 7.73 2.30
CA SER A 28 0.27 6.33 2.07
C SER A 28 -1.25 6.06 1.99
N GLN A 29 -2.07 6.78 2.76
CA GLN A 29 -3.53 6.73 2.64
C GLN A 29 -4.01 7.40 1.34
N GLN A 30 -3.41 8.52 0.93
CA GLN A 30 -3.73 9.20 -0.33
C GLN A 30 -3.35 8.35 -1.55
N PHE A 31 -2.13 7.80 -1.60
CA PHE A 31 -1.68 6.90 -2.66
C PHE A 31 -2.64 5.72 -2.86
N ARG A 32 -3.08 5.13 -1.75
CA ARG A 32 -4.08 4.05 -1.77
C ARG A 32 -5.43 4.51 -2.32
N GLN A 33 -5.91 5.69 -1.96
CA GLN A 33 -7.16 6.23 -2.52
C GLN A 33 -7.03 6.41 -4.04
N LEU A 34 -5.89 6.90 -4.51
CA LEU A 34 -5.59 7.09 -5.93
C LEU A 34 -5.38 5.77 -6.70
N SER A 35 -4.73 4.77 -6.10
CA SER A 35 -4.58 3.45 -6.73
C SER A 35 -5.90 2.67 -6.73
N ALA A 36 -6.75 2.85 -5.71
CA ALA A 36 -8.10 2.30 -5.62
C ALA A 36 -9.01 2.71 -6.78
N THR A 37 -8.88 3.94 -7.26
CA THR A 37 -9.67 4.43 -8.39
C THR A 37 -9.13 3.94 -9.73
N GLN A 38 -7.81 3.80 -9.88
CA GLN A 38 -7.14 3.38 -11.11
C GLN A 38 -7.32 1.89 -11.45
N SER A 39 -7.26 0.99 -10.47
CA SER A 39 -7.26 -0.46 -10.70
C SER A 39 -8.40 -1.22 -10.01
N ARG A 40 -9.54 -0.57 -9.78
CA ARG A 40 -10.75 -1.21 -9.26
C ARG A 40 -11.18 -2.36 -10.19
N SER A 41 -11.19 -3.61 -9.69
CA SER A 41 -11.93 -4.67 -10.36
C SER A 41 -13.40 -4.26 -10.46
N PHE A 42 -14.06 -4.60 -11.56
CA PHE A 42 -15.49 -4.30 -11.76
C PHE A 42 -16.34 -4.76 -10.56
N SER A 43 -15.95 -5.87 -9.90
CA SER A 43 -16.60 -6.40 -8.69
C SER A 43 -16.44 -5.53 -7.43
N LEU A 44 -15.26 -4.92 -7.18
CA LEU A 44 -15.03 -4.05 -6.01
C LEU A 44 -15.56 -2.62 -6.18
N LYS A 45 -15.95 -2.26 -7.41
CA LYS A 45 -16.72 -1.04 -7.70
C LYS A 45 -18.15 -1.13 -7.16
N ASN A 46 -18.72 -2.34 -7.18
CA ASN A 46 -20.12 -2.62 -6.85
C ASN A 46 -20.33 -3.26 -5.46
N SER A 47 -19.25 -3.66 -4.78
CA SER A 47 -19.29 -4.14 -3.39
C SER A 47 -18.10 -3.56 -2.63
N PRO A 48 -18.25 -2.34 -2.07
CA PRO A 48 -17.18 -1.75 -1.28
C PRO A 48 -16.86 -2.66 -0.08
N PRO A 49 -15.58 -2.82 0.29
CA PRO A 49 -15.22 -3.46 1.56
C PRO A 49 -15.97 -2.78 2.71
N ARG A 50 -16.30 -3.52 3.78
CA ARG A 50 -16.93 -2.94 4.98
C ARG A 50 -16.12 -1.70 5.43
N PRO A 51 -16.70 -0.68 6.07
CA PRO A 51 -15.99 0.55 6.45
C PRO A 51 -14.70 0.32 7.24
N THR A 52 -14.62 -0.82 7.94
CA THR A 52 -13.41 -1.27 8.63
C THR A 52 -12.38 -1.85 7.66
N GLN A 53 -12.77 -2.61 6.64
CA GLN A 53 -11.90 -3.30 5.70
C GLN A 53 -11.15 -2.35 4.73
N GLN A 54 -9.83 -2.53 4.56
CA GLN A 54 -9.01 -1.68 3.66
C GLN A 54 -8.29 -2.51 2.60
N SER A 55 -8.33 -2.14 1.32
CA SER A 55 -7.49 -2.80 0.31
C SER A 55 -6.00 -2.59 0.62
N THR A 56 -5.21 -3.66 0.58
CA THR A 56 -3.75 -3.62 0.81
C THR A 56 -3.02 -4.17 -0.40
N HIS A 57 -1.94 -3.48 -0.79
CA HIS A 57 -1.06 -3.99 -1.84
C HIS A 57 -0.16 -5.11 -1.27
N LYS A 58 0.39 -5.97 -2.13
CA LYS A 58 1.34 -7.01 -1.70
C LYS A 58 2.68 -6.40 -1.25
N ILE A 59 3.09 -5.33 -1.92
CA ILE A 59 4.18 -4.43 -1.54
C ILE A 59 3.60 -3.40 -0.55
N PRO A 60 4.30 -3.05 0.55
CA PRO A 60 3.78 -2.09 1.52
C PRO A 60 3.42 -0.74 0.88
N ASN A 61 2.29 -0.17 1.28
CA ASN A 61 1.82 1.12 0.74
C ASN A 61 2.82 2.25 1.03
N SER A 62 3.57 2.18 2.13
CA SER A 62 4.61 3.17 2.45
C SER A 62 5.78 3.15 1.46
N VAL A 63 6.10 1.98 0.89
CA VAL A 63 7.12 1.83 -0.15
C VAL A 63 6.60 2.36 -1.49
N LEU A 64 5.37 1.99 -1.86
CA LEU A 64 4.76 2.44 -3.12
C LEU A 64 4.50 3.95 -3.13
N SER A 65 4.02 4.52 -2.02
CA SER A 65 3.84 5.97 -1.86
C SER A 65 5.16 6.72 -2.01
N ARG A 66 6.22 6.27 -1.31
CA ARG A 66 7.55 6.87 -1.45
C ARG A 66 8.08 6.75 -2.87
N ALA A 67 7.91 5.60 -3.53
CA ALA A 67 8.35 5.42 -4.91
C ALA A 67 7.61 6.35 -5.88
N HIS A 68 6.32 6.61 -5.62
CA HIS A 68 5.49 7.51 -6.39
C HIS A 68 5.84 9.00 -6.15
N GLU A 69 6.16 9.37 -4.91
CA GLU A 69 6.57 10.72 -4.53
C GLU A 69 7.99 11.05 -4.99
N ASN A 70 8.92 10.09 -4.87
CA ASN A 70 10.35 10.24 -5.18
C ASN A 70 10.67 10.06 -6.69
N THR A 71 9.74 10.40 -7.56
CA THR A 71 9.94 10.41 -9.00
C THR A 71 9.23 11.59 -9.64
N SER A 72 9.88 12.22 -10.62
CA SER A 72 9.28 13.26 -11.47
C SER A 72 8.63 12.67 -12.73
N PHE A 73 8.91 11.40 -13.06
CA PHE A 73 8.42 10.77 -14.27
C PHE A 73 6.94 10.38 -14.13
N LYS A 74 6.08 11.01 -14.95
CA LYS A 74 4.63 10.72 -14.97
C LYS A 74 4.32 9.26 -15.32
N SER A 75 5.08 8.65 -16.22
CA SER A 75 4.92 7.24 -16.61
C SER A 75 5.17 6.29 -15.44
N VAL A 76 6.19 6.56 -14.61
CA VAL A 76 6.46 5.81 -13.39
C VAL A 76 5.31 5.95 -12.39
N ARG A 77 4.85 7.18 -12.13
CA ARG A 77 3.70 7.41 -11.23
C ARG A 77 2.45 6.66 -11.69
N ARG A 78 2.14 6.71 -12.98
CA ARG A 78 1.01 5.98 -13.58
C ARG A 78 1.15 4.47 -13.41
N ASP A 79 2.31 3.91 -13.74
CA ASP A 79 2.55 2.48 -13.62
C ASP A 79 2.48 2.02 -12.16
N LEU A 80 2.92 2.84 -11.20
CA LEU A 80 2.77 2.57 -9.76
C LEU A 80 1.31 2.64 -9.28
N LEU A 81 0.51 3.57 -9.79
CA LEU A 81 -0.92 3.68 -9.46
C LEU A 81 -1.75 2.56 -10.12
N GLY A 82 -1.38 2.16 -11.34
CA GLY A 82 -1.98 1.02 -12.05
C GLY A 82 -1.49 -0.33 -11.50
N HIS A 83 -0.35 -0.33 -10.81
CA HIS A 83 0.12 -1.47 -10.06
C HIS A 83 -0.64 -1.58 -8.74
N ALA A 84 -1.22 -2.75 -8.56
CA ALA A 84 -1.73 -3.27 -7.30
C ALA A 84 -3.20 -2.89 -6.98
N HIS A 85 -4.07 -3.86 -7.22
CA HIS A 85 -4.87 -4.42 -6.14
C HIS A 85 -4.48 -5.88 -5.98
N SER A 86 -4.32 -6.32 -4.73
CA SER A 86 -4.46 -7.75 -4.45
C SER A 86 -5.94 -7.99 -4.24
N SER A 87 -6.61 -8.71 -5.16
CA SER A 87 -7.98 -9.20 -4.95
C SER A 87 -8.11 -10.02 -3.66
N SER A 88 -6.99 -10.54 -3.15
CA SER A 88 -6.90 -11.40 -1.97
C SER A 88 -6.46 -10.70 -0.68
N ASN A 89 -6.16 -9.39 -0.68
CA ASN A 89 -5.59 -8.73 0.52
C ASN A 89 -6.47 -7.56 0.99
N ILE A 90 -7.51 -7.94 1.74
CA ILE A 90 -8.38 -7.03 2.48
C ILE A 90 -7.84 -6.95 3.93
N MET A 91 -7.36 -5.78 4.33
CA MET A 91 -7.08 -5.41 5.72
C MET A 91 -8.35 -5.68 6.54
N TYR A 92 -8.21 -6.27 7.74
CA TYR A 92 -9.29 -6.82 8.59
C TYR A 92 -9.88 -8.18 8.15
N SER A 93 -9.20 -8.93 7.29
CA SER A 93 -9.29 -10.40 7.33
C SER A 93 -8.44 -10.94 8.50
N SER A 94 -8.76 -12.13 9.02
CA SER A 94 -8.04 -12.80 10.13
C SER A 94 -6.52 -12.92 9.90
N ASN A 95 -6.05 -12.84 8.65
CA ASN A 95 -4.64 -12.96 8.28
C ASN A 95 -3.86 -11.64 8.28
N ASN A 96 -4.52 -10.49 8.47
CA ASN A 96 -3.87 -9.17 8.31
C ASN A 96 -2.86 -8.82 9.44
N LYS A 97 -3.07 -9.33 10.65
CA LYS A 97 -2.14 -9.10 11.77
C LYS A 97 -0.75 -9.67 11.47
N ALA A 98 -0.68 -10.93 11.02
CA ALA A 98 0.56 -11.60 10.66
C ALA A 98 1.28 -10.91 9.48
N HIS A 99 0.53 -10.45 8.46
CA HIS A 99 1.14 -9.69 7.35
C HIS A 99 1.70 -8.33 7.79
N SER A 100 0.95 -7.60 8.61
CA SER A 100 1.41 -6.30 9.15
C SER A 100 2.62 -6.47 10.06
N GLU A 101 2.65 -7.53 10.86
CA GLU A 101 3.79 -7.89 11.70
C GLU A 101 5.02 -8.27 10.86
N MET A 102 4.85 -9.09 9.81
CA MET A 102 5.95 -9.38 8.89
C MET A 102 6.48 -8.13 8.18
N GLU A 103 5.63 -7.19 7.78
CA GLU A 103 6.06 -5.91 7.21
C GLU A 103 6.83 -5.05 8.23
N ARG A 104 6.37 -5.03 9.48
CA ARG A 104 7.06 -4.36 10.59
C ARG A 104 8.42 -4.98 10.87
N ASN A 105 8.50 -6.31 10.87
CA ASN A 105 9.75 -7.03 11.06
C ASN A 105 10.71 -6.72 9.91
N LEU A 106 10.25 -6.75 8.65
CA LEU A 106 11.08 -6.40 7.48
C LEU A 106 11.57 -4.94 7.45
N SER A 107 10.82 -4.01 8.04
CA SER A 107 11.24 -2.60 8.17
C SER A 107 12.13 -2.33 9.39
N SER A 108 12.30 -3.31 10.28
CA SER A 108 13.16 -3.22 11.46
C SER A 108 14.33 -4.19 11.36
N ASN A 109 15.25 -4.12 12.31
CA ASN A 109 16.39 -5.05 12.38
C ASN A 109 15.99 -6.42 13.00
N ASN A 110 14.71 -6.65 13.25
CA ASN A 110 14.18 -7.86 13.88
C ASN A 110 13.54 -8.83 12.87
N TYR A 111 13.95 -8.77 11.60
CA TYR A 111 13.44 -9.69 10.58
C TYR A 111 14.10 -11.06 10.70
N HIS A 112 13.29 -12.10 10.46
CA HIS A 112 13.77 -13.47 10.40
C HIS A 112 13.80 -13.94 8.94
N SER A 113 14.59 -14.97 8.65
CA SER A 113 14.64 -15.61 7.33
C SER A 113 13.25 -16.11 6.87
N SER A 114 12.37 -16.48 7.80
CA SER A 114 10.96 -16.81 7.52
C SER A 114 10.17 -15.62 6.99
N SER A 115 10.37 -14.41 7.53
CA SER A 115 9.73 -13.17 7.07
C SER A 115 10.16 -12.83 5.64
N VAL A 116 11.45 -12.98 5.33
CA VAL A 116 11.99 -12.79 3.98
C VAL A 116 11.41 -13.80 3.00
N ARG A 117 11.31 -15.08 3.39
CA ARG A 117 10.76 -16.12 2.50
C ARG A 117 9.26 -15.96 2.25
N GLN A 118 8.46 -15.80 3.31
CA GLN A 118 6.99 -15.75 3.19
C GLN A 118 6.53 -14.43 2.57
N LYS A 119 6.89 -13.31 3.19
CA LYS A 119 6.46 -11.99 2.71
C LYS A 119 7.25 -11.58 1.47
N GLY A 120 8.55 -11.87 1.41
CA GLY A 120 9.35 -11.60 0.22
C GLY A 120 8.92 -12.41 -1.01
N GLY A 121 8.41 -13.64 -0.85
CA GLY A 121 7.79 -14.38 -1.96
C GLY A 121 6.55 -13.69 -2.52
N SER A 122 5.68 -13.18 -1.65
CA SER A 122 4.51 -12.39 -2.07
C SER A 122 4.90 -11.09 -2.77
N ILE A 123 5.92 -10.41 -2.25
CA ILE A 123 6.48 -9.20 -2.85
C ILE A 123 7.12 -9.50 -4.21
N ALA A 124 7.93 -10.57 -4.32
CA ALA A 124 8.60 -10.98 -5.54
C ALA A 124 7.59 -11.26 -6.66
N ASN A 125 6.48 -11.96 -6.34
CA ASN A 125 5.40 -12.20 -7.29
C ASN A 125 4.73 -10.90 -7.76
N SER A 126 4.51 -9.94 -6.85
CA SER A 126 3.98 -8.61 -7.20
C SER A 126 4.96 -7.84 -8.10
N MET A 127 6.24 -7.84 -7.75
CA MET A 127 7.31 -7.19 -8.50
C MET A 127 7.48 -7.79 -9.89
N LYS A 128 7.39 -9.12 -10.03
CA LYS A 128 7.41 -9.79 -11.33
C LYS A 128 6.25 -9.33 -12.22
N LYS A 129 5.05 -9.20 -11.65
CA LYS A 129 3.89 -8.67 -12.39
C LYS A 129 4.09 -7.21 -12.81
N LEU A 130 4.59 -6.36 -11.91
CA LEU A 130 4.91 -4.96 -12.26
C LEU A 130 5.93 -4.91 -13.40
N HIS A 131 7.01 -5.68 -13.27
CA HIS A 131 8.07 -5.76 -14.27
C HIS A 131 7.54 -6.17 -15.65
N SER A 132 6.60 -7.13 -15.71
CA SER A 132 6.05 -7.60 -16.98
C SER A 132 5.06 -6.63 -17.66
N ILE A 133 4.40 -5.75 -16.90
CA ILE A 133 3.33 -4.88 -17.43
C ILE A 133 3.72 -3.40 -17.50
N GLN A 134 4.78 -2.99 -16.80
CA GLN A 134 5.24 -1.62 -16.80
C GLN A 134 5.73 -1.22 -18.20
N ASN A 135 5.53 0.05 -18.53
CA ASN A 135 6.15 0.69 -19.70
C ASN A 135 7.20 1.72 -19.27
N SER A 136 7.59 1.68 -17.98
CA SER A 136 8.50 2.63 -17.34
C SER A 136 9.48 1.90 -16.42
N SER A 137 10.30 2.67 -15.68
CA SER A 137 11.24 2.15 -14.68
C SER A 137 10.61 1.89 -13.30
N ALA A 138 9.28 1.75 -13.20
CA ALA A 138 8.56 1.64 -11.92
C ALA A 138 9.13 0.58 -10.96
N THR A 139 9.43 -0.62 -11.46
CA THR A 139 10.06 -1.71 -10.70
C THR A 139 11.39 -1.27 -10.09
N THR A 140 12.22 -0.53 -10.83
CA THR A 140 13.49 0.00 -10.32
C THR A 140 13.26 0.98 -9.15
N HIS A 141 12.27 1.86 -9.26
CA HIS A 141 11.94 2.80 -8.20
C HIS A 141 11.45 2.08 -6.94
N VAL A 142 10.58 1.08 -7.08
CA VAL A 142 10.13 0.27 -5.93
C VAL A 142 11.30 -0.48 -5.28
N MET A 143 12.16 -1.14 -6.06
CA MET A 143 13.34 -1.82 -5.52
C MET A 143 14.24 -0.86 -4.74
N ARG A 144 14.46 0.36 -5.26
CA ARG A 144 15.25 1.39 -4.56
C ARG A 144 14.64 1.73 -3.21
N GLU A 145 13.34 2.04 -3.17
CA GLU A 145 12.66 2.41 -1.92
C GLU A 145 12.61 1.25 -0.92
N MET A 146 12.43 0.02 -1.39
CA MET A 146 12.52 -1.17 -0.53
C MET A 146 13.88 -1.26 0.17
N ARG A 147 14.98 -1.09 -0.56
CA ARG A 147 16.34 -1.14 0.05
C ARG A 147 16.52 -0.09 1.14
N HIS A 148 15.89 1.08 1.01
CA HIS A 148 15.94 2.16 1.99
C HIS A 148 14.89 2.06 3.10
N SER A 149 14.02 1.03 3.06
CA SER A 149 12.93 0.86 4.02
C SER A 149 13.27 -0.03 5.22
N GLY A 150 14.45 -0.66 5.23
CA GLY A 150 14.92 -1.54 6.31
C GLY A 150 15.78 -2.68 5.76
N GLU A 151 16.62 -3.27 6.63
CA GLU A 151 17.52 -4.36 6.25
C GLU A 151 16.75 -5.60 5.74
N GLY A 152 15.59 -5.91 6.33
CA GLY A 152 14.75 -7.02 5.88
C GLY A 152 14.23 -6.82 4.45
N TYR A 153 13.79 -5.61 4.10
CA TYR A 153 13.42 -5.29 2.73
C TYR A 153 14.62 -5.30 1.78
N ASN A 154 15.80 -4.87 2.24
CA ASN A 154 17.03 -5.01 1.48
C ASN A 154 17.35 -6.50 1.21
N ALA A 155 17.17 -7.39 2.19
CA ALA A 155 17.28 -8.84 2.03
C ALA A 155 16.29 -9.41 1.00
N VAL A 156 15.04 -8.92 0.99
CA VAL A 156 14.07 -9.29 -0.05
C VAL A 156 14.56 -8.88 -1.44
N VAL A 157 15.06 -7.65 -1.62
CA VAL A 157 15.57 -7.21 -2.93
C VAL A 157 16.82 -8.01 -3.35
N ALA A 158 17.69 -8.34 -2.40
CA ALA A 158 18.88 -9.16 -2.68
C ALA A 158 18.53 -10.57 -3.16
N SER A 159 17.39 -11.12 -2.70
CA SER A 159 16.88 -12.45 -3.06
C SER A 159 16.30 -12.53 -4.48
N PHE A 160 16.04 -11.39 -5.14
CA PHE A 160 15.47 -11.38 -6.47
C PHE A 160 16.41 -11.99 -7.52
N ASP A 161 15.81 -12.72 -8.47
CA ASP A 161 16.52 -13.36 -9.56
C ASP A 161 16.76 -12.37 -10.73
N LYS A 162 18.04 -12.13 -11.03
CA LYS A 162 18.47 -11.26 -12.15
C LYS A 162 18.09 -11.80 -13.53
N ARG A 163 17.73 -13.08 -13.66
CA ARG A 163 17.16 -13.67 -14.89
C ARG A 163 15.71 -13.25 -15.09
N THR A 164 14.99 -12.97 -14.01
CA THR A 164 13.62 -12.43 -14.07
C THR A 164 13.65 -10.92 -14.27
N PHE A 165 14.45 -10.21 -13.50
CA PHE A 165 14.56 -8.74 -13.56
C PHE A 165 15.72 -8.35 -14.48
N GLN A 166 15.47 -8.37 -15.78
CA GLN A 166 16.54 -8.30 -16.78
C GLN A 166 17.06 -6.88 -17.05
N ASN A 167 16.28 -5.85 -16.69
CA ASN A 167 16.64 -4.45 -16.95
C ASN A 167 17.93 -4.07 -16.18
N PRO A 168 18.89 -3.38 -16.82
CA PRO A 168 20.16 -3.01 -16.18
C PRO A 168 19.99 -2.27 -14.84
N SER A 169 19.02 -1.36 -14.77
CA SER A 169 18.71 -0.59 -13.57
C SER A 169 18.17 -1.45 -12.42
N GLU A 170 17.38 -2.48 -12.71
CA GLU A 170 16.86 -3.43 -11.72
C GLU A 170 17.97 -4.35 -11.22
N LYS A 171 18.78 -4.90 -12.14
CA LYS A 171 19.99 -5.68 -11.82
C LYS A 171 20.94 -4.89 -10.92
N LYS A 172 21.11 -3.59 -11.19
CA LYS A 172 21.90 -2.69 -10.35
C LYS A 172 21.34 -2.61 -8.93
N GLN A 173 20.02 -2.45 -8.75
CA GLN A 173 19.42 -2.44 -7.40
C GLN A 173 19.63 -3.77 -6.67
N ILE A 174 19.48 -4.91 -7.36
CA ILE A 174 19.72 -6.24 -6.79
C ILE A 174 21.18 -6.40 -6.34
N ASN A 175 22.12 -5.97 -7.18
CA ASN A 175 23.55 -6.05 -6.86
C ASN A 175 23.91 -5.14 -5.66
N ILE A 176 23.36 -3.92 -5.58
CA ILE A 176 23.56 -3.05 -4.41
C ILE A 176 23.00 -3.72 -3.16
N ALA A 177 21.78 -4.27 -3.24
CA ALA A 177 21.16 -4.96 -2.10
C ALA A 177 22.02 -6.11 -1.56
N ARG A 178 22.58 -6.93 -2.47
CA ARG A 178 23.49 -8.04 -2.11
C ARG A 178 24.80 -7.59 -1.48
N ARG A 179 25.32 -6.42 -1.86
CA ARG A 179 26.55 -5.87 -1.27
C ARG A 179 26.31 -5.35 0.15
N ASN A 180 25.15 -4.76 0.41
CA ASN A 180 24.78 -4.23 1.72
C ASN A 180 24.48 -5.31 2.78
N LEU A 181 24.49 -6.60 2.41
CA LEU A 181 24.27 -7.73 3.33
C LEU A 181 25.55 -8.54 3.60
N LYS A 182 26.67 -8.11 3.03
CA LYS A 182 28.00 -8.66 3.28
C LYS A 182 28.71 -7.81 4.30
#